data_AF-A0A5E4BUI2-F1
#
_entry.id   AF-A0A5E4BUI2-F1
#
_cell.length_a   1.000
_cell.length_b   1.000
_cell.length_c   1.000
_cell.angle_alpha   90.00
_cell.angle_beta   90.00
_cell.angle_gamma   90.00
#
_symmetry.space_group_name_H-M   'P 1'
#
loop_
_entity.id
_entity.type
_entity.pdbx_description
1 polymer ?
#
loop_
_entity_poly.entity_id
_entity_poly.type
_entity_poly.pdbx_seq_one_letter_code
_entity_poly.pdbx_strand_id
1 'polypeptide(L)'
;MALLMAEMSRLVRGGSGTKRALIQCAKDIAKASDEVTRLAKEVAKQCTDKRIRTNLLQVCERIPTISTQLKILSTVKATMLGRTNISDEESEQ
;
A
#
# COMPACT_ATOMS: atom_id res chain seq x y z
N MET A 1 -2.29 -9.80 0.40
CA MET A 1 -1.67 -8.52 0.81
C MET A 1 -0.34 -8.73 1.55
N ALA A 2 -0.28 -9.56 2.60
CA ALA A 2 0.95 -9.76 3.38
C ALA A 2 2.18 -10.16 2.53
N LEU A 3 2.03 -11.12 1.61
CA LEU A 3 3.12 -11.54 0.72
C LEU A 3 3.60 -10.41 -0.21
N LEU A 4 2.69 -9.60 -0.74
CA LEU A 4 3.03 -8.43 -1.56
C LEU A 4 3.77 -7.37 -0.72
N MET A 5 3.39 -7.16 0.54
CA MET A 5 4.12 -6.28 1.46
C MET A 5 5.53 -6.79 1.77
N ALA A 6 5.69 -8.10 1.94
CA ALA A 6 7.01 -8.72 2.09
C ALA A 6 7.87 -8.52 0.83
N GLU A 7 7.29 -8.69 -0.36
CA GLU A 7 7.97 -8.41 -1.64
C GLU A 7 8.35 -6.93 -1.76
N MET A 8 7.44 -6.02 -1.43
CA MET A 8 7.70 -4.57 -1.44
C MET A 8 8.91 -4.22 -0.57
N SER A 9 9.05 -4.84 0.61
CA SER A 9 10.22 -4.64 1.49
C SER A 9 11.55 -4.98 0.80
N ARG A 10 11.56 -5.98 -0.08
CA ARG A 10 12.74 -6.35 -0.89
C ARG A 10 12.97 -5.34 -2.02
N LEU A 11 11.90 -4.91 -2.69
CA LEU A 11 11.98 -4.02 -3.85
C LEU A 11 12.47 -2.61 -3.49
N VAL A 12 12.10 -2.08 -2.31
CA VAL A 12 12.53 -0.73 -1.85
C VAL A 12 14.01 -0.64 -1.52
N ARG A 13 14.68 -1.77 -1.24
CA ARG A 13 16.13 -1.87 -1.02
C ARG A 13 16.91 -2.15 -2.31
N GLY A 14 16.23 -2.47 -3.41
CA GLY A 14 16.87 -2.71 -4.70
C GLY A 14 17.31 -1.41 -5.37
N GLY A 15 18.26 -1.50 -6.31
CA GLY A 15 18.70 -0.36 -7.13
C GLY A 15 17.80 -0.09 -8.34
N SER A 16 18.36 0.59 -9.36
CA SER A 16 17.64 1.06 -10.55
C SER A 16 16.72 0.03 -11.24
N GLY A 17 17.05 -1.26 -11.19
CA GLY A 17 16.27 -2.34 -11.80
C GLY A 17 14.92 -2.65 -11.13
N THR A 18 14.64 -2.17 -9.92
CA THR A 18 13.39 -2.50 -9.19
C THR A 18 12.28 -1.47 -9.33
N LYS A 19 12.53 -0.32 -9.99
CA LYS A 19 11.55 0.79 -10.15
C LYS A 19 10.17 0.33 -10.61
N ARG A 20 10.12 -0.39 -11.74
CA ARG A 20 8.85 -0.84 -12.33
C ARG A 20 8.15 -1.88 -11.45
N ALA A 21 8.91 -2.80 -10.87
CA ALA A 21 8.39 -3.82 -9.96
C ALA A 21 7.82 -3.20 -8.68
N LEU A 22 8.47 -2.18 -8.11
CA LEU A 22 7.98 -1.48 -6.91
C LEU A 22 6.63 -0.79 -7.15
N ILE A 23 6.51 -0.07 -8.28
CA ILE A 23 5.25 0.58 -8.66
C ILE A 23 4.15 -0.46 -8.90
N GLN A 24 4.46 -1.57 -9.56
CA GLN A 24 3.49 -2.62 -9.81
C GLN A 24 3.03 -3.30 -8.52
N CYS A 25 3.97 -3.63 -7.62
CA CYS A 25 3.67 -4.21 -6.32
C CYS A 25 2.71 -3.32 -5.50
N ALA A 26 2.91 -1.99 -5.52
CA ALA A 26 1.99 -1.05 -4.87
C ALA A 26 0.58 -1.04 -5.48
N LYS A 27 0.47 -1.16 -6.81
CA LYS A 27 -0.83 -1.29 -7.50
C LYS A 27 -1.53 -2.59 -7.14
N ASP A 28 -0.79 -3.69 -7.03
CA ASP A 28 -1.34 -5.00 -6.69
C ASP A 28 -1.83 -5.04 -5.24
N ILE A 29 -1.10 -4.41 -4.32
CA ILE A 29 -1.55 -4.21 -2.93
C ILE A 29 -2.82 -3.38 -2.91
N ALA A 30 -2.88 -2.27 -3.65
CA ALA A 30 -4.05 -1.40 -3.68
C ALA A 30 -5.29 -2.16 -4.21
N LYS A 31 -5.14 -2.92 -5.29
CA LYS A 31 -6.20 -3.76 -5.85
C LYS A 31 -6.70 -4.81 -4.84
N ALA A 32 -5.78 -5.48 -4.14
CA ALA A 32 -6.15 -6.43 -3.09
C ALA A 32 -6.85 -5.74 -1.90
N SER A 33 -6.45 -4.50 -1.58
CA SER A 33 -7.08 -3.71 -0.52
C SER A 33 -8.50 -3.23 -0.89
N ASP A 34 -8.74 -2.96 -2.18
CA ASP A 34 -10.08 -2.63 -2.69
C ASP A 34 -11.02 -3.84 -2.55
N GLU A 35 -10.52 -5.05 -2.79
CA GLU A 35 -11.29 -6.28 -2.58
C GLU A 35 -11.64 -6.51 -1.10
N VAL A 36 -10.69 -6.31 -0.18
CA VAL A 36 -10.95 -6.35 1.27
C VAL A 36 -12.03 -5.34 1.65
N THR A 37 -11.93 -4.10 1.16
CA THR A 37 -12.91 -3.04 1.42
C THR A 37 -14.29 -3.41 0.90
N ARG A 38 -14.37 -3.96 -0.31
CA ARG A 38 -15.63 -4.40 -0.93
C ARG A 38 -16.29 -5.51 -0.12
N LEU A 39 -15.55 -6.56 0.20
CA LEU A 39 -16.06 -7.70 0.97
C LEU A 39 -16.48 -7.29 2.38
N ALA A 40 -15.70 -6.44 3.05
CA ALA A 40 -16.05 -5.94 4.37
C ALA A 40 -17.35 -5.12 4.37
N LYS A 41 -17.60 -4.33 3.32
CA LYS A 41 -18.88 -3.63 3.14
C LYS A 41 -20.05 -4.59 2.94
N GLU A 42 -19.86 -5.70 2.23
CA GLU A 42 -20.91 -6.74 2.10
C GLU A 42 -21.19 -7.45 3.43
N VAL A 43 -20.16 -7.72 4.23
CA VAL A 43 -20.34 -8.26 5.60
C VAL A 43 -21.07 -7.25 6.49
N ALA A 44 -20.72 -5.97 6.41
CA ALA A 44 -21.37 -4.92 7.18
C ALA A 44 -22.87 -4.80 6.87
N LYS A 45 -23.30 -5.01 5.61
CA LYS A 45 -24.73 -5.03 5.23
C LYS A 45 -25.52 -6.14 5.92
N GLN A 46 -24.88 -7.27 6.20
CA GLN A 46 -25.50 -8.43 6.85
C GLN A 46 -25.33 -8.41 8.38
N CYS A 47 -24.56 -7.45 8.91
CA CYS A 47 -24.31 -7.36 10.34
C CYS A 47 -25.52 -6.75 11.07
N THR A 48 -26.12 -7.53 11.96
CA THR A 48 -27.29 -7.12 12.76
C THR A 48 -26.92 -6.17 13.91
N ASP A 49 -25.73 -6.35 14.50
CA ASP A 49 -25.22 -5.46 15.55
C ASP A 49 -24.80 -4.10 14.98
N LYS A 50 -25.49 -3.04 15.43
CA LYS A 50 -25.27 -1.67 14.97
C LYS A 50 -23.84 -1.18 15.25
N ARG A 51 -23.28 -1.49 16.42
CA ARG A 51 -21.95 -1.02 16.83
C ARG A 51 -20.87 -1.71 16.00
N ILE A 52 -20.97 -3.03 15.81
CA ILE A 52 -20.03 -3.78 14.98
C ILE A 52 -20.08 -3.30 13.53
N ARG A 53 -21.29 -3.12 12.96
CA ARG A 53 -21.49 -2.59 11.61
C ARG A 53 -20.81 -1.23 11.42
N THR A 54 -21.05 -0.29 12.33
CA THR A 54 -20.43 1.05 12.26
C THR A 54 -18.91 0.98 12.36
N ASN A 55 -18.38 0.20 13.30
CA ASN A 55 -16.93 0.05 13.49
C ASN A 55 -16.26 -0.54 12.22
N LEU A 56 -16.89 -1.56 11.62
CA LEU A 56 -16.40 -2.18 10.40
C LEU A 56 -16.39 -1.19 9.22
N LEU A 57 -17.47 -0.43 9.03
CA LEU A 57 -17.54 0.58 7.97
C LEU A 57 -16.48 1.67 8.16
N GLN A 58 -16.35 2.22 9.37
CA GLN A 58 -15.35 3.27 9.67
C GLN A 58 -13.92 2.80 9.42
N VAL A 59 -13.55 1.60 9.85
CA VAL A 59 -12.18 1.12 9.64
C VAL A 59 -11.90 0.85 8.16
N CYS A 60 -12.88 0.33 7.42
CA CYS A 60 -12.73 0.03 6.00
C CYS A 60 -12.67 1.28 5.11
N GLU A 61 -13.29 2.39 5.50
CA GLU A 61 -13.19 3.66 4.76
C GLU A 61 -11.78 4.24 4.74
N ARG A 62 -10.92 3.86 5.69
CA ARG A 62 -9.51 4.28 5.72
C ARG A 62 -8.66 3.57 4.67
N ILE A 63 -9.06 2.37 4.24
CA ILE A 63 -8.25 1.50 3.37
C ILE A 63 -7.98 2.16 2.00
N PRO A 64 -8.96 2.71 1.27
CA PRO A 64 -8.73 3.34 -0.04
C PRO A 64 -7.79 4.56 0.03
N THR A 65 -7.88 5.36 1.10
CA THR A 65 -7.00 6.52 1.30
C THR A 65 -5.55 6.06 1.51
N ILE A 66 -5.34 5.08 2.39
CA ILE A 66 -3.99 4.54 2.67
C ILE A 66 -3.41 3.88 1.40
N SER A 67 -4.20 3.11 0.65
CA SER A 67 -3.73 2.45 -0.58
C SER A 67 -3.38 3.45 -1.68
N THR A 68 -4.12 4.57 -1.77
CA THR A 68 -3.81 5.66 -2.69
C THR A 68 -2.49 6.35 -2.33
N GLN A 69 -2.29 6.67 -1.05
CA GLN A 69 -1.04 7.23 -0.57
C GLN A 69 0.14 6.27 -0.79
N LEU A 70 -0.05 4.96 -0.56
CA LEU A 70 0.98 3.95 -0.83
C LEU A 70 1.41 3.95 -2.30
N LYS A 71 0.48 4.04 -3.25
CA LYS A 71 0.81 4.14 -4.69
C LYS A 71 1.63 5.40 -5.00
N ILE A 72 1.26 6.54 -4.42
CA ILE A 72 1.96 7.82 -4.60
C ILE A 72 3.39 7.70 -4.05
N LEU A 73 3.54 7.32 -2.79
CA LEU A 73 4.85 7.21 -2.13
C LEU A 73 5.74 6.15 -2.77
N SER A 74 5.17 5.04 -3.22
CA SER A 74 5.92 4.01 -3.96
C SER A 74 6.43 4.54 -5.29
N THR A 75 5.65 5.38 -5.99
CA THR A 75 6.10 6.04 -7.23
C THR A 75 7.24 7.02 -6.95
N VAL A 76 7.13 7.82 -5.87
CA VAL A 76 8.20 8.73 -5.42
C VAL A 76 9.47 7.95 -5.09
N LYS A 77 9.39 6.89 -4.28
CA LYS A 77 10.59 6.08 -3.97
C LYS A 77 11.18 5.45 -5.22
N ALA A 78 10.35 4.95 -6.14
CA ALA A 78 10.79 4.32 -7.37
C ALA A 78 11.52 5.29 -8.31
N THR A 79 11.19 6.59 -8.31
CA THR A 79 11.96 7.60 -9.07
C THR A 79 13.31 7.93 -8.42
N MET A 80 13.42 7.83 -7.10
CA MET A 80 14.69 7.99 -6.37
C MET A 80 15.66 6.84 -6.65
N LEU A 81 15.18 5.58 -6.69
CA LEU A 81 16.02 4.40 -6.97
C LEU A 81 16.72 4.41 -8.34
N GLY A 82 16.19 5.18 -9.30
CA GLY A 82 16.77 5.33 -10.64
C GLY A 82 17.80 6.46 -10.77
N ARG A 83 18.15 7.16 -9.67
CA ARG A 83 19.08 8.28 -9.68
C ARG A 83 20.31 7.95 -8.83
N THR A 84 21.50 8.03 -9.41
CA THR A 84 22.80 7.89 -8.74
C THR A 84 23.24 9.15 -7.97
N ASN A 85 22.48 10.26 -8.07
CA ASN A 85 22.88 11.57 -7.54
C ASN A 85 22.12 11.98 -6.26
N ILE A 86 21.38 11.06 -5.64
CA ILE A 86 20.85 11.29 -4.30
C ILE A 86 21.94 10.74 -3.38
N SER A 87 22.91 11.59 -3.07
CA SER A 87 24.02 11.30 -2.18
C SER A 87 23.49 10.67 -0.90
N ASP A 88 24.17 9.62 -0.44
CA ASP A 88 23.96 8.95 0.85
C ASP A 88 24.35 9.85 2.04
N GLU A 89 23.90 11.11 2.08
CA GLU A 89 24.28 12.08 3.13
C GLU A 89 23.32 12.14 4.32
N GLU A 90 22.24 11.34 4.37
CA GLU A 90 21.27 11.37 5.47
C GLU A 90 21.15 10.05 6.27
N SER A 91 22.10 9.11 6.13
CA SER A 91 22.07 7.84 6.90
C SER A 91 23.02 7.80 8.11
N GLU A 92 23.74 8.88 8.42
CA GLU A 92 24.56 9.01 9.63
C GLU A 92 24.26 10.33 10.37
N GLN A 93 23.16 10.37 11.12
CA GLN A 93 22.99 11.23 12.30
C GLN A 93 21.87 10.74 13.20
#